data_AF-A0A7C5GEV7-F1
#
_entry.id   AF-A0A7C5GEV7-F1
#
_cell.length_a   1.000
_cell.length_b   1.000
_cell.length_c   1.000
_cell.angle_alpha   90.00
_cell.angle_beta   90.00
_cell.angle_gamma   90.00
#
_symmetry.space_group_name_H-M   'P 1'
#
loop_
_entity.id
_entity.type
_entity.pdbx_description
1 polymer ?
#
loop_
_entity_poly.entity_id
_entity_poly.type
_entity_poly.pdbx_seq_one_letter_code
_entity_poly.pdbx_strand_id
1 'polypeptide(L)' 'DKEIEGFGEMFRVLSFESIGTSTMQSRALAGVANGTYVFCLPGSSGACAEGWDKLIRAQLDYRTRPCNLVELMPRLGE' A
#
# COMPACT_ATOMS: atom_id res chain seq x y z
N ASP A 1 5.79 15.75 -0.47
CA ASP A 1 4.55 14.99 -0.72
C ASP A 1 4.57 14.33 -2.07
N LYS A 2 4.21 13.04 -2.14
CA LYS A 2 4.33 12.20 -3.35
C LYS A 2 3.29 11.09 -3.31
N GLU A 3 2.72 10.73 -4.45
CA GLU A 3 1.89 9.53 -4.58
C GLU A 3 2.76 8.28 -4.70
N ILE A 4 2.28 7.16 -4.15
CA ILE A 4 2.88 5.83 -4.29
C ILE A 4 1.95 5.03 -5.22
N GLU A 5 2.02 5.33 -6.52
CA GLU A 5 1.11 4.78 -7.55
C GLU A 5 1.07 3.24 -7.52
N GLY A 6 2.23 2.62 -7.33
CA GLY A 6 2.38 1.16 -7.24
C GLY A 6 1.56 0.49 -6.14
N PHE A 7 1.14 1.21 -5.08
CA PHE A 7 0.27 0.64 -4.05
C PHE A 7 -1.11 0.30 -4.61
N GLY A 8 -1.76 1.25 -5.28
CA GLY A 8 -3.11 1.05 -5.83
C GLY A 8 -3.10 -0.01 -6.93
N GLU A 9 -2.06 -0.01 -7.76
CA GLU A 9 -1.86 -1.01 -8.82
C GLU A 9 -1.73 -2.42 -8.26
N MET A 10 -0.79 -2.63 -7.33
CA MET A 10 -0.56 -3.94 -6.74
C MET A 10 -1.76 -4.40 -5.91
N PHE A 11 -2.43 -3.49 -5.20
CA PHE A 11 -3.64 -3.82 -4.45
C PHE A 11 -4.73 -4.36 -5.38
N ARG A 12 -4.95 -3.73 -6.55
CA ARG A 12 -5.96 -4.17 -7.52
C ARG A 12 -5.58 -5.50 -8.19
N VAL A 13 -4.30 -5.76 -8.45
CA VAL A 13 -3.84 -7.07 -8.96
C VAL A 13 -4.17 -8.17 -7.95
N LEU A 14 -3.80 -7.98 -6.69
CA LEU A 14 -4.08 -8.97 -5.63
C LEU A 14 -5.57 -9.13 -5.36
N SER A 15 -6.32 -8.03 -5.33
CA SER A 15 -7.78 -8.04 -5.17
C SER A 15 -8.47 -8.71 -6.37
N PHE A 16 -7.92 -8.64 -7.58
CA PHE A 16 -8.49 -9.36 -8.71
C PHE A 16 -8.42 -10.88 -8.50
N GLU A 17 -7.36 -11.39 -7.87
CA GLU A 17 -7.25 -12.81 -7.53
C GLU A 17 -8.29 -13.23 -6.47
N SER A 18 -8.66 -12.33 -5.56
CA SER A 18 -9.58 -12.63 -4.44
C SER A 18 -11.05 -12.38 -4.77
N ILE A 19 -11.38 -11.28 -5.45
CA ILE A 19 -12.75 -10.82 -5.72
C ILE A 19 -13.03 -10.56 -7.21
N GLY A 20 -12.10 -10.87 -8.10
CA GLY A 20 -12.28 -10.72 -9.54
C GLY A 20 -12.52 -9.27 -9.96
N THR A 21 -13.44 -9.07 -10.91
CA THR A 21 -13.75 -7.76 -11.50
C THR A 21 -14.30 -6.76 -10.48
N SER A 22 -14.79 -7.20 -9.31
CA SER A 22 -15.22 -6.32 -8.23
C SER A 22 -14.09 -5.40 -7.75
N THR A 23 -12.81 -5.77 -7.95
CA THR A 23 -11.68 -4.88 -7.64
C THR A 23 -11.72 -3.55 -8.39
N MET A 24 -12.43 -3.46 -9.52
CA MET A 24 -12.57 -2.20 -10.28
C MET A 24 -13.24 -1.10 -9.45
N GLN A 25 -14.05 -1.46 -8.45
CA GLN A 25 -14.72 -0.51 -7.55
C GLN A 25 -13.79 0.01 -6.44
N SER A 26 -12.63 -0.62 -6.24
CA SER A 26 -11.67 -0.25 -5.20
C SER A 26 -10.73 0.87 -5.67
N ARG A 27 -10.84 2.04 -5.05
CA ARG A 27 -9.96 3.20 -5.25
C ARG A 27 -8.88 3.30 -4.17
N ALA A 28 -8.20 2.18 -3.92
CA ALA A 28 -7.08 2.16 -2.98
C ALA A 28 -5.93 3.04 -3.51
N LEU A 29 -5.34 3.85 -2.64
CA LEU A 29 -4.23 4.75 -2.96
C LEU A 29 -3.29 4.86 -1.76
N ALA A 30 -2.05 5.25 -2.01
CA ALA A 30 -1.11 5.57 -0.95
C ALA A 30 -0.21 6.73 -1.36
N GLY A 31 0.39 7.38 -0.37
CA GLY A 31 1.24 8.54 -0.59
C GLY A 31 2.07 8.88 0.63
N VAL A 32 2.89 9.91 0.47
CA VAL A 32 3.57 10.61 1.56
C VAL A 32 2.98 12.01 1.64
N ALA A 33 2.50 12.39 2.82
CA ALA A 33 2.04 13.73 3.13
C ALA A 33 2.72 14.20 4.43
N ASN A 34 3.40 15.35 4.39
CA ASN A 34 4.09 15.92 5.55
C ASN A 34 5.00 14.90 6.26
N GLY A 35 5.89 14.25 5.51
CA GLY A 35 6.80 13.24 6.04
C GLY A 35 6.14 11.95 6.56
N THR A 36 4.84 11.75 6.31
CA THR A 36 4.06 10.62 6.85
C THR A 36 3.51 9.78 5.72
N TYR A 37 3.70 8.46 5.80
CA TYR A 37 3.04 7.52 4.90
C TYR A 37 1.53 7.46 5.18
N VAL A 38 0.73 7.53 4.13
CA VAL A 38 -0.72 7.43 4.18
C VAL A 38 -1.14 6.30 3.24
N PHE A 39 -1.91 5.34 3.76
CA PHE A 39 -2.52 4.25 2.99
C PHE A 39 -4.03 4.33 3.12
N CYS A 40 -4.72 4.47 2.00
CA CYS A 40 -6.18 4.53 1.93
C CYS A 40 -6.70 3.22 1.35
N LEU A 41 -7.41 2.45 2.17
CA LEU A 41 -7.95 1.14 1.83
C LEU A 41 -9.50 1.18 1.73
N PRO A 42 -10.12 0.24 1.01
CA PRO A 42 -11.57 0.07 1.02
C PRO A 42 -12.10 -0.29 2.42
N GLY A 43 -13.36 0.03 2.71
CA GLY A 43 -13.95 -0.18 4.05
C GLY A 43 -14.21 -1.64 4.45
N SER A 44 -14.03 -2.60 3.54
CA SER A 44 -14.18 -4.03 3.83
C SER A 44 -13.02 -4.52 4.69
N SER A 45 -13.31 -5.24 5.79
CA SER A 45 -12.28 -5.87 6.62
C SER A 45 -11.37 -6.81 5.83
N GLY A 46 -11.91 -7.51 4.82
CA GLY A 46 -11.13 -8.38 3.95
C GLY A 46 -10.12 -7.61 3.09
N ALA A 47 -10.54 -6.45 2.56
CA ALA A 47 -9.65 -5.56 1.81
C ALA A 47 -8.55 -4.97 2.69
N CYS A 48 -8.87 -4.62 3.94
CA CYS A 48 -7.87 -4.15 4.91
C CYS A 48 -6.85 -5.26 5.25
N ALA A 49 -7.32 -6.49 5.49
CA ALA A 49 -6.44 -7.63 5.75
C ALA A 49 -5.53 -7.91 4.54
N GLU A 50 -6.08 -7.94 3.32
CA GLU A 50 -5.31 -8.15 2.09
C GLU A 50 -4.24 -7.06 1.89
N GLY A 51 -4.62 -5.79 2.04
CA GLY A 51 -3.67 -4.67 1.92
C GLY A 51 -2.57 -4.73 2.99
N TRP A 52 -2.92 -5.10 4.23
CA TRP A 52 -1.95 -5.24 5.30
C TRP A 52 -1.00 -6.42 5.07
N ASP A 53 -1.54 -7.63 4.94
CA ASP A 53 -0.78 -8.88 4.95
C ASP A 53 0.07 -9.04 3.69
N LYS A 54 -0.43 -8.60 2.52
CA LYS A 54 0.27 -8.82 1.25
C LYS A 54 1.16 -7.64 0.82
N LEU A 55 0.92 -6.42 1.31
CA LEU A 55 1.65 -5.23 0.84
C LEU A 55 2.28 -4.44 1.99
N ILE A 56 1.46 -3.85 2.87
CA ILE A 56 1.92 -2.83 3.82
C ILE A 56 2.89 -3.43 4.83
N ARG A 57 2.58 -4.61 5.39
CA ARG A 57 3.40 -5.25 6.43
C ARG A 57 4.84 -5.48 5.97
N ALA A 58 5.04 -5.97 4.74
CA ALA A 58 6.38 -6.21 4.22
C ALA A 58 7.14 -4.90 3.98
N GLN A 59 6.45 -3.86 3.50
CA GLN A 59 7.07 -2.54 3.27
C GLN A 59 7.39 -1.77 4.56
N LEU A 60 6.69 -2.06 5.66
CA LEU A 60 6.98 -1.52 6.99
C LEU A 60 7.88 -2.42 7.85
N ASP A 61 8.43 -3.51 7.29
CA ASP A 61 9.45 -4.33 7.94
C ASP A 61 10.82 -3.97 7.37
N TYR A 62 11.71 -3.42 8.22
CA TYR A 62 13.06 -3.02 7.83
C TYR A 62 13.94 -4.18 7.33
N ARG A 63 13.55 -5.43 7.60
CA ARG A 63 14.28 -6.63 7.18
C ARG A 63 13.94 -7.06 5.75
N THR A 64 12.89 -6.49 5.17
CA THR A 64 12.47 -6.79 3.80
C THR A 64 13.51 -6.32 2.80
N ARG A 65 13.88 -7.22 1.88
CA ARG A 65 14.84 -7.01 0.80
C ARG A 65 14.13 -7.11 -0.56
N PRO A 66 14.65 -6.46 -1.63
CA PRO A 66 15.88 -5.66 -1.68
C PRO A 66 15.74 -4.24 -1.14
N CYS A 67 14.51 -3.77 -0.94
CA CYS A 67 14.21 -2.43 -0.42
C CYS A 67 12.86 -2.43 0.31
N ASN A 68 12.66 -1.43 1.17
CA ASN A 68 11.41 -1.21 1.91
C ASN A 68 11.20 0.28 2.22
N LEU A 69 10.00 0.64 2.68
CA LEU A 69 9.65 2.03 2.99
C LEU A 69 10.33 2.52 4.28
N VAL A 70 10.66 1.64 5.22
CA VAL A 70 11.33 2.02 6.48
C VAL A 70 12.68 2.67 6.21
N GLU A 71 13.45 2.13 5.27
CA GLU A 71 14.76 2.70 4.87
C GLU A 71 14.65 4.09 4.23
N LEU A 72 13.48 4.45 3.69
CA LEU A 72 13.21 5.75 3.08
C LEU A 72 12.70 6.79 4.09
N MET A 73 12.27 6.38 5.28
CA MET A 73 11.69 7.26 6.31
C MET A 73 12.54 8.50 6.65
N PRO A 74 13.88 8.42 6.79
CA PRO A 74 14.71 9.59 7.10
C PRO A 74 14.64 10.70 6.04
N ARG A 75 14.19 10.38 4.82
CA ARG A 75 14.19 11.26 3.66
C ARG A 75 12.79 11.76 3.28
N LEU A 76 11.76 11.45 4.07
CA LEU A 76 10.38 11.80 3.69
C LEU A 76 10.04 13.28 3.82
N GLY A 77 10.83 14.03 4.59
CA GLY A 77 10.73 15.48 4.72
C GLY A 77 11.58 16.26 3.72
N GLU A 78 12.39 15.57 2.91
CA GLU A 78 13.14 16.16 1.77
C GLU A 78 12.21 16.38 0.56
#